data_AF-E2NK19-F1
#
_entry.id   AF-E2NK19-F1
#
_cell.length_a   1.000
_cell.length_b   1.000
_cell.length_c   1.000
_cell.angle_alpha   90.00
_cell.angle_beta   90.00
_cell.angle_gamma   90.00
#
_symmetry.space_group_name_H-M   'P 1'
#
loop_
_entity.id
_entity.type
_entity.pdbx_description
1 polymer ?
#
loop_
_entity_poly.entity_id
_entity_poly.type
_entity_poly.pdbx_seq_one_letter_code
_entity_poly.pdbx_strand_id
1 'polypeptide(L)'
;MSHTGIEQELSHREAEILKRLCENRNQVVNTQNILLDLWGDDSFFNSRSLHVFITKLRHKLSKDERIRIVNVRGIGYKLIIN
;
A
#
# COMPACT_ATOMS: atom_id res chain seq x y z
N MET A 1 6.50 -22.75 18.59
CA MET A 1 5.80 -21.45 18.37
C MET A 1 6.85 -20.43 18.03
N SER A 2 6.95 -20.07 16.76
CA SER A 2 7.85 -18.99 16.31
C SER A 2 7.34 -18.54 14.95
N HIS A 3 6.21 -17.82 14.95
CA HIS A 3 5.99 -16.86 13.87
C HIS A 3 7.08 -15.80 14.08
N THR A 4 8.18 -15.91 13.35
CA THR A 4 9.10 -14.79 13.16
C THR A 4 8.33 -13.74 12.36
N GLY A 5 7.46 -13.01 13.05
CA GLY A 5 6.83 -11.82 12.52
C GLY A 5 7.95 -10.85 12.21
N ILE A 6 8.10 -10.52 10.95
CA ILE A 6 9.15 -9.62 10.50
C ILE A 6 8.69 -8.23 10.94
N GLU A 7 9.12 -7.81 12.12
CA GLU A 7 8.84 -6.48 12.65
C GLU A 7 9.60 -5.48 11.79
N GLN A 8 8.91 -4.96 10.78
CA GLN A 8 9.45 -4.02 9.84
C GLN A 8 8.94 -2.63 10.20
N GLU A 9 9.85 -1.74 10.59
CA GLU A 9 9.49 -0.37 10.91
C GLU A 9 8.91 0.31 9.65
N LEU A 10 7.69 0.81 9.78
CA LEU A 10 6.97 1.58 8.77
C LEU A 10 6.93 3.02 9.25
N SER A 11 7.21 3.97 8.36
CA SER A 11 6.83 5.35 8.63
C SER A 11 5.31 5.44 8.80
N HIS A 12 4.84 6.45 9.53
CA HIS A 12 3.40 6.68 9.75
C HIS A 12 2.59 6.60 8.44
N ARG A 13 3.07 7.26 7.38
CA ARG A 13 2.45 7.24 6.04
C ARG A 13 2.40 5.83 5.42
N GLU A 14 3.48 5.05 5.53
CA GLU A 14 3.51 3.69 4.98
C GLU A 14 2.49 2.79 5.69
N ALA A 15 2.42 2.89 7.02
CA ALA A 15 1.47 2.15 7.82
C ALA A 15 0.03 2.53 7.47
N GLU A 16 -0.25 3.81 7.24
CA GLU A 16 -1.57 4.31 6.85
C GLU A 16 -1.98 3.84 5.46
N ILE A 17 -1.09 3.93 4.46
CA ILE A 17 -1.32 3.39 3.11
C ILE A 17 -1.61 1.89 3.18
N LEU A 18 -0.78 1.14 3.91
CA LEU A 18 -0.95 -0.30 4.06
C LEU A 18 -2.26 -0.65 4.76
N LYS A 19 -2.60 0.08 5.83
CA LYS A 19 -3.85 -0.10 6.56
C LYS A 19 -5.05 0.09 5.63
N ARG A 20 -5.07 1.17 4.84
CA ARG A 20 -6.16 1.44 3.88
C ARG A 20 -6.29 0.35 2.83
N LEU A 21 -5.16 -0.13 2.29
CA LEU A 21 -5.12 -1.26 1.36
C LEU A 21 -5.63 -2.56 2.00
N CYS A 22 -5.35 -2.77 3.29
CA CYS A 22 -5.79 -3.94 4.06
C CYS A 22 -7.28 -3.88 4.43
N GLU A 23 -7.78 -2.71 4.81
CA GLU A 23 -9.22 -2.46 5.01
C GLU A 23 -9.99 -2.71 3.71
N ASN A 24 -9.39 -2.38 2.56
CA ASN A 24 -9.90 -2.66 1.23
C ASN A 24 -9.27 -3.91 0.59
N ARG A 25 -8.98 -4.94 1.40
CA ARG A 25 -8.42 -6.21 0.90
C ARG A 25 -9.29 -6.79 -0.22
N ASN A 26 -8.63 -7.29 -1.26
CA ASN A 26 -9.24 -7.79 -2.50
C ASN A 26 -10.09 -6.76 -3.28
N GLN A 27 -10.01 -5.48 -2.95
CA GLN A 27 -10.64 -4.39 -3.68
C GLN A 27 -9.61 -3.45 -4.30
N VAL A 28 -10.00 -2.81 -5.41
CA VAL A 28 -9.14 -1.82 -6.07
C VAL A 28 -9.34 -0.48 -5.38
N VAL A 29 -8.26 0.08 -4.85
CA VAL A 29 -8.26 1.40 -4.24
C VAL A 29 -7.67 2.39 -5.24
N ASN A 30 -8.46 3.40 -5.60
CA ASN A 30 -8.03 4.42 -6.55
C ASN A 30 -6.85 5.22 -5.99
N THR A 31 -5.83 5.44 -6.82
CA THR A 31 -4.65 6.21 -6.42
C THR A 31 -5.04 7.61 -5.95
N GLN A 32 -5.93 8.29 -6.68
CA GLN A 32 -6.44 9.61 -6.30
C GLN A 32 -7.15 9.59 -4.94
N ASN A 33 -7.90 8.52 -4.64
CA ASN A 33 -8.63 8.40 -3.38
C ASN A 33 -7.66 8.23 -2.19
N ILE A 34 -6.59 7.44 -2.37
CA ILE A 34 -5.51 7.34 -1.39
C ILE A 34 -4.82 8.69 -1.19
N LEU A 35 -4.58 9.42 -2.28
CA LEU A 35 -3.92 10.73 -2.22
C LEU A 35 -4.78 11.77 -1.49
N LEU A 36 -6.06 11.85 -1.83
CA LEU A 36 -7.02 12.74 -1.18
C LEU A 36 -7.21 12.40 0.29
N ASP A 37 -7.28 11.12 0.66
CA ASP A 37 -7.46 10.71 2.04
C ASP A 37 -6.23 11.01 2.92
N LEU A 38 -5.02 10.79 2.39
CA LEU A 38 -3.77 10.94 3.15
C LEU A 38 -3.15 12.34 3.08
N TRP A 39 -3.35 13.06 1.97
CA TRP A 39 -2.76 14.38 1.73
C TRP A 39 -3.79 15.48 1.48
N GLY A 40 -5.05 15.15 1.20
CA GLY A 40 -6.08 16.12 0.85
C GLY A 40 -6.09 16.56 -0.62
N ASP A 41 -5.12 16.10 -1.42
CA ASP A 41 -4.96 16.51 -2.83
C ASP A 41 -4.17 15.46 -3.65
N ASP A 42 -4.52 15.29 -4.92
CA ASP A 42 -3.90 14.34 -5.85
C ASP A 42 -2.73 14.90 -6.68
N SER A 43 -2.10 15.97 -6.20
CA SER A 43 -0.89 16.58 -6.76
C SER A 43 0.13 15.55 -7.23
N PHE A 44 0.76 15.84 -8.36
CA PHE A 44 1.79 15.00 -8.96
C PHE A 44 2.93 14.65 -7.98
N PHE A 45 3.30 15.58 -7.09
CA PHE A 45 4.27 15.35 -6.02
C PHE A 45 3.83 14.27 -5.01
N ASN A 46 2.56 14.29 -4.60
CA ASN A 46 2.00 13.30 -3.68
C ASN A 46 1.87 11.94 -4.37
N SER A 47 1.43 11.92 -5.63
CA SER A 47 1.40 10.70 -6.47
C SER A 47 2.77 10.03 -6.57
N ARG A 48 3.83 10.83 -6.81
CA ARG A 48 5.21 10.33 -6.84
C ARG A 48 5.63 9.73 -5.49
N SER A 49 5.29 10.40 -4.40
CA SER A 49 5.58 9.94 -3.04
C SER A 49 4.86 8.62 -2.73
N LEU A 50 3.56 8.54 -3.04
CA LEU A 50 2.76 7.33 -2.90
C LEU A 50 3.37 6.15 -3.65
N HIS A 51 3.80 6.35 -4.90
CA HIS A 51 4.42 5.27 -5.68
C HIS A 51 5.71 4.75 -5.04
N VAL A 52 6.53 5.63 -4.45
CA VAL A 52 7.72 5.23 -3.68
C VAL A 52 7.32 4.41 -2.45
N PHE A 53 6.31 4.85 -1.69
CA PHE A 53 5.81 4.11 -0.53
C PHE A 53 5.24 2.74 -0.92
N ILE A 54 4.45 2.65 -2.00
CA ILE A 54 3.94 1.38 -2.52
C ILE A 54 5.07 0.44 -2.92
N THR A 55 6.12 0.96 -3.57
CA THR A 55 7.30 0.16 -3.95
C THR A 55 8.02 -0.38 -2.71
N LYS A 56 8.22 0.45 -1.68
CA LYS A 56 8.80 0.03 -0.39
C LYS A 56 7.94 -1.02 0.30
N LEU A 57 6.63 -0.77 0.41
CA LEU A 57 5.67 -1.70 0.99
C LEU A 57 5.69 -3.04 0.25
N ARG A 58 5.69 -3.03 -1.09
CA ARG A 58 5.77 -4.25 -1.89
C ARG A 58 7.05 -5.02 -1.62
N HIS A 59 8.19 -4.35 -1.44
CA HIS A 59 9.44 -5.02 -1.09
C HIS A 59 9.38 -5.63 0.32
N LYS A 60 8.81 -4.90 1.29
CA LYS A 60 8.61 -5.38 2.66
C LYS A 60 7.67 -6.59 2.72
N LEU A 61 6.54 -6.50 2.02
CA LEU A 61 5.54 -7.58 1.87
C LEU A 61 6.01 -8.71 0.97
N SER A 62 7.10 -8.53 0.21
CA SER A 62 7.64 -9.60 -0.65
C SER A 62 8.09 -10.83 0.15
N LYS A 63 8.27 -10.69 1.47
CA LYS A 63 8.54 -11.80 2.38
C LYS A 63 7.29 -12.61 2.74
N ASP A 64 6.10 -12.02 2.59
CA ASP A 64 4.81 -12.65 2.83
C ASP A 64 4.16 -13.01 1.49
N GLU A 65 4.28 -14.27 1.06
CA GLU A 65 3.70 -14.71 -0.22
C GLU A 65 2.17 -14.64 -0.27
N ARG A 66 1.53 -14.62 0.90
CA ARG A 66 0.08 -14.48 1.06
C ARG A 66 -0.45 -13.11 0.67
N ILE A 67 0.38 -12.06 0.72
CA ILE A 67 -0.05 -10.67 0.50
C ILE A 67 0.71 -10.06 -0.67
N ARG A 68 -0.01 -9.58 -1.68
CA ARG A 68 0.60 -8.95 -2.85
C ARG A 68 -0.13 -7.67 -3.24
N ILE A 69 0.63 -6.61 -3.45
CA ILE A 69 0.11 -5.36 -4.01
C ILE A 69 0.20 -5.44 -5.54
N VAL A 70 -0.95 -5.35 -6.20
CA VAL A 70 -1.11 -5.35 -7.65
C VAL A 70 -1.44 -3.94 -8.12
N ASN A 71 -0.75 -3.45 -9.14
CA ASN A 71 -1.11 -2.20 -9.80
C ASN A 71 -2.15 -2.49 -10.89
N VAL A 72 -3.31 -1.86 -10.78
CA VAL A 72 -4.40 -1.89 -11.75
C VAL A 72 -4.29 -0.65 -12.63
N ARG A 73 -3.76 -0.84 -13.85
CA ARG A 73 -3.55 0.23 -14.83
C ARG A 73 -4.81 1.08 -15.00
N GLY A 74 -4.66 2.40 -14.83
CA GLY A 74 -5.74 3.38 -15.02
C GLY A 74 -6.72 3.50 -13.85
N ILE A 75 -6.57 2.71 -12.79
CA ILE A 75 -7.50 2.72 -11.64
C ILE A 75 -6.73 2.99 -10.34
N GLY A 76 -5.76 2.14 -9.99
CA GLY A 76 -4.96 2.32 -8.79
C GLY A 76 -4.32 1.04 -8.29
N TYR A 77 -4.36 0.79 -6.97
CA TYR A 77 -3.68 -0.33 -6.35
C TYR A 77 -4.67 -1.29 -5.70
N LYS A 78 -4.41 -2.58 -5.83
CA LYS A 78 -5.21 -3.65 -5.24
C LYS A 78 -4.33 -4.48 -4.32
N LEU A 79 -4.74 -4.65 -3.08
CA LEU A 79 -4.12 -5.62 -2.18
C LEU A 79 -4.82 -6.97 -2.38
N ILE A 80 -4.06 -7.99 -2.75
CA ILE A 80 -4.55 -9.37 -2.82
C ILE A 80 -4.01 -10.14 -1.63
N ILE A 81 -4.92 -10.79 -0.91
CA ILE A 81 -4.59 -11.70 0.20
C ILE A 81 -5.09 -13.09 -0.21
N ASN A 82 -4.19 -14.07 -0.21
CA ASN A 82 -4.44 -15.46 -0.61
C ASN A 82 -4.39 -16.43 0.57
#